data_AF-A0A0C9ZVV6-F1
#
_entry.id   AF-A0A0C9ZVV6-F1
#
_cell.length_a   1.000
_cell.length_b   1.000
_cell.length_c   1.000
_cell.angle_alpha   90.00
_cell.angle_beta   90.00
_cell.angle_gamma   90.00
#
_symmetry.space_group_name_H-M   'P 1'
#
loop_
_entity.id
_entity.type
_entity.pdbx_description
1 polymer ?
#
loop_
_entity_poly.entity_id
_entity_poly.type
_entity_poly.pdbx_seq_one_letter_code
_entity_poly.pdbx_strand_id
1 'polypeptide(L)'
;MIPTGLVKKLPSKVYSKTAGSASELWWRDLVREFRILPPEEIPEPYVAGVAFCTVSVNPQEYIPWLSSELRARDVEFVRKHVKTLEELRPLVGASGILVNASSLGSRSIIGVEDTKLFPIRGQSILVQSPELQEFLATKPDDDAMSAGAHAYIIPRPGRSLADTVLLGGTYEVGNWDTSLDMNIARAIFYLCSELAPSLRNSDQTKILAHNVGLRPAREGGPRVEAEIVQFPLRGENDVLIPWNTTSLEEGKMRVVHAYGFGGAGYQTSWGVAEDVMAIIKEMQACMQ
;
A
#
# COMPACT_ATOMS: atom_id res chain seq x y z
N MET A 1 5.25 16.94 -11.48
CA MET A 1 3.95 16.29 -11.21
C MET A 1 3.33 15.98 -12.54
N ILE A 2 2.91 14.74 -12.79
CA ILE A 2 2.21 14.37 -14.02
C ILE A 2 0.91 15.21 -14.06
N PRO A 3 0.69 16.08 -15.06
CA PRO A 3 -0.49 16.94 -15.15
C PRO A 3 -1.72 16.17 -15.68
N THR A 4 -1.86 14.92 -15.29
CA THR A 4 -3.11 14.17 -15.35
C THR A 4 -3.79 14.48 -14.01
N GLY A 5 -5.08 14.76 -13.86
CA GLY A 5 -5.68 15.06 -12.54
C GLY A 5 -5.69 13.90 -11.51
N LEU A 6 -4.71 12.99 -11.55
CA LEU A 6 -4.57 11.78 -10.74
C LEU A 6 -3.79 12.00 -9.43
N VAL A 7 -3.13 13.14 -9.30
CA VAL A 7 -2.33 13.53 -8.14
C VAL A 7 -2.86 14.84 -7.58
N LYS A 8 -3.04 14.90 -6.27
CA LYS A 8 -3.41 16.13 -5.54
C LYS A 8 -2.19 16.61 -4.76
N LYS A 9 -1.78 17.88 -4.95
CA LYS A 9 -0.87 18.57 -4.03
C LYS A 9 -1.57 18.66 -2.67
N LEU A 10 -0.90 18.22 -1.61
CA LEU A 10 -1.53 18.02 -0.31
C LEU A 10 -0.75 18.72 0.80
N PRO A 11 -1.17 19.95 1.17
CA PRO A 11 -0.73 20.60 2.41
C PRO A 11 -1.01 19.67 3.58
N SER A 12 -0.08 19.60 4.52
CA SER A 12 -0.02 18.52 5.51
C SER A 12 0.34 19.06 6.88
N LYS A 13 -0.32 18.55 7.92
CA LYS A 13 0.06 18.74 9.32
C LYS A 13 0.04 17.41 10.05
N VAL A 14 1.11 17.13 10.79
CA VAL A 14 1.21 15.94 11.64
C VAL A 14 1.50 16.38 13.07
N TYR A 15 0.67 15.93 14.01
CA TYR A 15 0.75 16.30 15.42
C TYR A 15 1.25 15.13 16.28
N SER A 16 1.92 15.43 17.40
CA SER A 16 2.47 14.44 18.33
C SER A 16 2.22 14.88 19.77
N LYS A 17 1.88 13.93 20.65
CA LYS A 17 1.81 14.16 22.10
C LYS A 17 3.16 14.11 22.79
N THR A 18 4.18 13.61 22.10
CA THR A 18 5.56 13.61 22.58
C THR A 18 6.35 14.70 21.87
N ALA A 19 7.17 15.42 22.64
CA ALA A 19 8.16 16.31 22.09
C ALA A 19 9.18 15.48 21.31
N GLY A 20 9.48 15.89 20.08
CA GLY A 20 10.47 15.23 19.23
C GLY A 20 11.28 16.27 18.47
N SER A 21 12.48 15.88 18.05
CA SER A 21 13.34 16.74 17.26
C SER A 21 12.94 16.65 15.79
N ALA A 22 12.28 17.69 15.28
CA ALA A 22 11.94 17.75 13.86
C ALA A 22 13.19 17.73 12.95
N SER A 23 14.38 18.06 13.47
CA SER A 23 15.63 17.94 12.72
C SER A 23 16.08 16.49 12.51
N GLU A 24 15.53 15.53 13.27
CA GLU A 24 15.83 14.09 13.12
C GLU A 24 14.94 13.39 12.08
N LEU A 25 13.96 14.09 11.50
CA LEU A 25 13.09 13.54 10.48
C LEU A 25 13.84 13.42 9.14
N TRP A 26 14.25 12.19 8.79
CA TRP A 26 15.03 11.90 7.58
C TRP A 26 14.39 12.38 6.27
N TRP A 27 13.06 12.47 6.23
CA TRP A 27 12.28 12.83 5.04
C TRP A 27 11.98 14.33 4.93
N ARG A 28 12.44 15.17 5.88
CA ARG A 28 12.14 16.62 5.91
C ARG A 28 12.58 17.34 4.63
N ASP A 29 13.70 16.90 4.04
CA ASP A 29 14.30 17.50 2.85
C ASP A 29 13.74 16.89 1.54
N LEU A 30 12.96 15.80 1.66
CA LEU A 30 12.24 15.16 0.54
C LEU A 30 10.92 15.89 0.23
N VAL A 31 10.22 16.30 1.29
CA VAL A 31 8.92 16.99 1.18
C VAL A 31 9.11 18.48 0.93
N ARG A 32 8.08 19.14 0.39
CA ARG A 32 8.14 20.58 0.12
C ARG A 32 7.65 21.36 1.34
N GLU A 33 8.11 22.60 1.48
CA GLU A 33 7.56 23.56 2.44
C GLU A 33 7.57 23.03 3.89
N PHE A 34 8.57 22.20 4.23
CA PHE A 34 8.70 21.63 5.57
C PHE A 34 8.97 22.72 6.61
N ARG A 35 8.22 22.68 7.70
CA ARG A 35 8.42 23.55 8.86
C ARG A 35 7.94 22.89 10.15
N ILE A 36 8.51 23.32 11.26
CA ILE A 36 7.99 23.02 12.59
C ILE A 36 6.80 23.94 12.85
N LEU A 37 5.71 23.39 13.39
CA LEU A 37 4.54 24.19 13.76
C LEU A 37 4.85 24.97 15.05
N PRO A 38 4.51 26.27 15.11
CA PRO A 38 4.57 27.01 16.36
C PRO A 38 3.41 26.59 17.30
N PRO A 39 3.52 26.79 18.62
CA PRO A 39 2.54 26.32 19.60
C PRO A 39 1.09 26.74 19.31
N GLU A 40 0.87 27.93 18.76
CA GLU A 40 -0.45 28.45 18.39
C GLU A 40 -1.14 27.69 17.24
N GLU A 41 -0.40 26.93 16.43
CA GLU A 41 -0.95 26.08 15.37
C GLU A 41 -1.14 24.62 15.81
N ILE A 42 -0.79 24.28 17.06
CA ILE A 42 -0.85 22.92 17.60
C ILE A 42 -2.08 22.82 18.51
N PRO A 43 -3.10 22.01 18.16
CA PRO A 43 -4.25 21.83 19.02
C PRO A 43 -3.91 20.96 20.23
N GLU A 44 -4.59 21.20 21.35
CA GLU A 44 -4.58 20.27 22.49
C GLU A 44 -5.10 18.88 22.06
N PRO A 45 -4.57 17.76 22.59
CA PRO A 45 -3.53 17.64 23.63
C PRO A 45 -2.11 17.46 23.04
N TYR A 46 -1.85 17.91 21.82
CA TYR A 46 -0.56 17.71 21.16
C TYR A 46 0.44 18.79 21.60
N VAL A 47 1.72 18.41 21.67
CA VAL A 47 2.79 19.30 22.16
C VAL A 47 3.86 19.58 21.10
N ALA A 48 3.78 18.87 19.97
CA ALA A 48 4.67 19.06 18.83
C ALA A 48 3.92 18.83 17.52
N GLY A 49 4.38 19.48 16.46
CA GLY A 49 3.85 19.25 15.13
C GLY A 49 4.75 19.76 14.02
N VAL A 50 4.56 19.19 12.84
CA VAL A 50 5.26 19.60 11.62
C VAL A 50 4.25 19.82 10.51
N ALA A 51 4.54 20.79 9.65
CA ALA A 51 3.81 21.03 8.42
C ALA A 51 4.72 20.85 7.21
N PHE A 52 4.14 20.38 6.12
CA PHE A 52 4.82 20.18 4.85
C PHE A 52 3.80 20.07 3.72
N CYS A 53 4.27 19.91 2.50
CA CYS A 53 3.45 19.56 1.37
C CYS A 53 3.93 18.26 0.74
N THR A 54 2.99 17.33 0.60
CA THR A 54 3.16 16.05 -0.08
C THR A 54 2.14 15.90 -1.21
N VAL A 55 1.89 14.68 -1.66
CA VAL A 55 0.85 14.34 -2.63
C VAL A 55 -0.02 13.19 -2.16
N SER A 56 -1.25 13.15 -2.64
CA SER A 56 -2.10 11.96 -2.58
C SER A 56 -2.58 11.56 -3.97
N VAL A 57 -2.97 10.28 -4.07
CA VAL A 57 -3.61 9.70 -5.25
C VAL A 57 -4.93 9.08 -4.85
N ASN A 58 -5.81 8.90 -5.83
CA ASN A 58 -7.02 8.10 -5.66
C ASN A 58 -6.80 6.70 -6.28
N PRO A 59 -6.71 5.63 -5.47
CA PRO A 59 -6.55 4.27 -5.97
C PRO A 59 -7.57 3.86 -7.05
N GLN A 60 -8.82 4.33 -6.93
CA GLN A 60 -9.91 4.00 -7.86
C GLN A 60 -9.74 4.63 -9.24
N GLU A 61 -8.87 5.64 -9.38
CA GLU A 61 -8.57 6.28 -10.66
C GLU A 61 -7.13 6.01 -11.12
N TYR A 62 -6.19 5.95 -10.19
CA TYR A 62 -4.77 5.73 -10.48
C TYR A 62 -4.49 4.32 -11.05
N ILE A 63 -5.08 3.27 -10.46
CA ILE A 63 -4.86 1.89 -10.93
C ILE A 63 -5.49 1.67 -12.33
N PRO A 64 -6.73 2.09 -12.61
CA PRO A 64 -7.26 2.04 -13.97
C PRO A 64 -6.44 2.83 -14.98
N TRP A 65 -5.91 4.01 -14.59
CA TRP A 65 -5.01 4.76 -15.45
C TRP A 65 -3.73 3.97 -15.77
N LEU A 66 -3.04 3.42 -14.78
CA LEU A 66 -1.87 2.55 -15.02
C LEU A 66 -2.20 1.38 -15.94
N SER A 67 -3.35 0.75 -15.73
CA SER A 67 -3.80 -0.35 -16.59
C SER A 67 -4.06 0.12 -18.03
N SER A 68 -4.59 1.33 -18.23
CA SER A 68 -4.76 1.92 -19.56
C SER A 68 -3.43 2.24 -20.25
N GLU A 69 -2.45 2.76 -19.51
CA GLU A 69 -1.09 3.01 -20.01
C GLU A 69 -0.42 1.70 -20.47
N LEU A 70 -0.59 0.61 -19.71
CA LEU A 70 -0.08 -0.70 -20.09
C LEU A 70 -0.78 -1.26 -21.34
N ARG A 71 -2.12 -1.17 -21.42
CA ARG A 71 -2.86 -1.61 -22.62
C ARG A 71 -2.48 -0.82 -23.87
N ALA A 72 -2.21 0.48 -23.74
CA ALA A 72 -1.73 1.31 -24.85
C ALA A 72 -0.33 0.91 -25.35
N ARG A 73 0.38 0.04 -24.62
CA ARG A 73 1.67 -0.55 -24.96
C ARG A 73 1.53 -2.05 -25.24
N ASP A 74 0.34 -2.48 -25.65
CA ASP A 74 -0.01 -3.86 -26.02
C ASP A 74 0.19 -4.90 -24.92
N VAL A 75 0.20 -4.49 -23.64
CA VAL A 75 0.22 -5.42 -22.52
C VAL A 75 -1.13 -6.12 -22.40
N GLU A 76 -1.10 -7.45 -22.53
CA GLU A 76 -2.27 -8.31 -22.35
C GLU A 76 -2.60 -8.50 -20.85
N PHE A 77 -3.89 -8.44 -20.52
CA PHE A 77 -4.39 -8.71 -19.18
C PHE A 77 -5.20 -10.01 -19.16
N VAL A 78 -4.70 -11.02 -18.45
CA VAL A 78 -5.36 -12.32 -18.28
C VAL A 78 -5.82 -12.49 -16.84
N ARG A 79 -7.10 -12.78 -16.64
CA ARG A 79 -7.64 -13.12 -15.31
C ARG A 79 -7.39 -14.60 -15.03
N LYS A 80 -6.47 -14.89 -14.11
CA LYS A 80 -6.11 -16.25 -13.70
C LYS A 80 -5.92 -16.33 -12.19
N HIS A 81 -6.41 -17.40 -11.57
CA HIS A 81 -6.07 -17.76 -10.19
C HIS A 81 -4.91 -18.76 -10.25
N VAL A 82 -3.74 -18.34 -9.78
CA VAL A 82 -2.50 -19.12 -9.81
C VAL A 82 -2.37 -19.88 -8.51
N LYS A 83 -2.23 -21.21 -8.58
CA LYS A 83 -2.06 -22.08 -7.40
C LYS A 83 -0.60 -22.47 -7.18
N THR A 84 0.14 -22.62 -8.26
CA THR A 84 1.57 -22.97 -8.28
C THR A 84 2.27 -22.18 -9.37
N LEU A 85 3.55 -21.89 -9.16
CA LEU A 85 4.40 -21.28 -10.18
C LEU A 85 4.48 -22.10 -11.47
N GLU A 86 4.26 -23.41 -11.40
CA GLU A 86 4.33 -24.29 -12.56
C GLU A 86 3.26 -23.97 -13.61
N GLU A 87 2.08 -23.51 -13.19
CA GLU A 87 0.97 -23.09 -14.09
C GLU A 87 1.34 -21.93 -15.01
N LEU A 88 2.43 -21.21 -14.69
CA LEU A 88 2.89 -20.05 -15.41
C LEU A 88 4.01 -20.38 -16.40
N ARG A 89 4.64 -21.56 -16.33
CA ARG A 89 5.72 -21.94 -17.25
C ARG A 89 5.35 -21.78 -18.74
N PRO A 90 4.18 -22.24 -19.21
CA PRO A 90 3.82 -22.08 -20.63
C PRO A 90 3.62 -20.61 -21.04
N LEU A 91 3.20 -19.76 -20.11
CA LEU A 91 2.99 -18.33 -20.36
C LEU A 91 4.31 -17.54 -20.35
N VAL A 92 5.23 -17.91 -19.45
CA VAL A 92 6.53 -17.25 -19.33
C VAL A 92 7.48 -17.69 -20.46
N GLY A 93 7.43 -18.97 -20.84
CA GLY A 93 8.33 -19.52 -21.84
C GLY A 93 9.80 -19.63 -21.37
N ALA A 94 10.67 -20.20 -22.21
CA ALA A 94 12.04 -20.52 -21.83
C ALA A 94 12.95 -19.29 -21.59
N SER A 95 12.66 -18.18 -22.25
CA SER A 95 13.41 -16.92 -22.15
C SER A 95 12.72 -15.85 -21.30
N GLY A 96 11.48 -16.08 -20.86
CA GLY A 96 10.73 -15.11 -20.09
C GLY A 96 11.21 -14.98 -18.65
N ILE A 97 10.77 -13.89 -18.02
CA ILE A 97 10.99 -13.59 -16.61
C ILE A 97 9.62 -13.34 -15.99
N LEU A 98 9.33 -14.03 -14.89
CA LEU A 98 8.13 -13.80 -14.10
C LEU A 98 8.40 -12.73 -13.05
N VAL A 99 7.66 -11.62 -13.05
CA VAL A 99 7.63 -10.71 -11.90
C VAL A 99 6.53 -11.15 -10.95
N ASN A 100 6.90 -11.67 -9.79
CA ASN A 100 5.96 -12.05 -8.75
C ASN A 100 5.63 -10.84 -7.86
N ALA A 101 4.51 -10.18 -8.17
CA ALA A 101 3.93 -9.08 -7.40
C ALA A 101 2.61 -9.49 -6.70
N SER A 102 2.48 -10.76 -6.30
CA SER A 102 1.21 -11.32 -5.79
C SER A 102 0.93 -11.01 -4.30
N SER A 103 1.84 -10.34 -3.61
CA SER A 103 1.60 -9.81 -2.26
C SER A 103 1.21 -10.91 -1.25
N LEU A 104 0.17 -10.76 -0.43
CA LEU A 104 -0.30 -11.82 0.49
C LEU A 104 -0.54 -13.17 -0.21
N GLY A 105 -0.80 -13.19 -1.52
CA GLY A 105 -0.89 -14.43 -2.30
C GLY A 105 0.40 -15.25 -2.32
N SER A 106 1.58 -14.61 -2.24
CA SER A 106 2.87 -15.30 -2.17
C SER A 106 3.05 -16.16 -0.91
N ARG A 107 2.17 -16.02 0.09
CA ARG A 107 2.13 -16.92 1.25
C ARG A 107 1.64 -18.32 0.90
N SER A 108 0.85 -18.48 -0.17
CA SER A 108 0.12 -19.72 -0.47
C SER A 108 0.28 -20.23 -1.90
N ILE A 109 1.00 -19.51 -2.76
CA ILE A 109 1.37 -20.03 -4.10
C ILE A 109 2.47 -21.07 -3.91
N ILE A 110 2.21 -22.31 -4.31
CA ILE A 110 3.18 -23.41 -4.25
C ILE A 110 4.39 -23.06 -5.14
N GLY A 111 5.60 -23.21 -4.58
CA GLY A 111 6.84 -22.72 -5.18
C GLY A 111 7.21 -21.29 -4.79
N VAL A 112 6.46 -20.64 -3.89
CA VAL A 112 6.85 -19.40 -3.21
C VAL A 112 6.71 -19.53 -1.70
N GLU A 113 5.48 -19.79 -1.23
CA GLU A 113 5.15 -20.15 0.16
C GLU A 113 5.86 -19.32 1.24
N ASP A 114 5.95 -18.00 1.03
CA ASP A 114 6.68 -17.12 1.94
C ASP A 114 5.87 -16.89 3.22
N THR A 115 6.14 -17.71 4.24
CA THR A 115 5.46 -17.70 5.53
C THR A 115 5.77 -16.48 6.39
N LYS A 116 6.74 -15.63 5.97
CA LYS A 116 7.01 -14.33 6.59
C LYS A 116 5.97 -13.28 6.22
N LEU A 117 5.12 -13.52 5.22
CA LEU A 117 4.03 -12.62 4.86
C LEU A 117 2.90 -12.69 5.90
N PHE A 118 2.45 -11.52 6.35
CA PHE A 118 1.32 -11.37 7.26
C PHE A 118 0.51 -10.11 6.92
N PRO A 119 -0.80 -10.08 7.21
CA PRO A 119 -1.62 -8.91 6.99
C PRO A 119 -1.39 -7.90 8.11
N ILE A 120 -1.58 -6.62 7.80
CA ILE A 120 -1.84 -5.60 8.81
C ILE A 120 -3.19 -5.00 8.46
N ARG A 121 -4.23 -5.41 9.20
CA ARG A 121 -5.61 -4.97 8.95
C ARG A 121 -5.71 -3.47 9.20
N GLY A 122 -6.41 -2.80 8.30
CA GLY A 122 -6.71 -1.38 8.35
C GLY A 122 -8.17 -1.13 8.04
N GLN A 123 -8.89 -0.59 9.02
CA GLN A 123 -10.23 -0.07 8.83
C GLN A 123 -10.21 1.44 8.56
N SER A 124 -11.08 1.90 7.68
CA SER A 124 -11.20 3.30 7.28
C SER A 124 -12.62 3.66 6.87
N ILE A 125 -12.89 4.96 6.75
CA ILE A 125 -14.15 5.54 6.28
C ILE A 125 -13.82 6.43 5.08
N LEU A 126 -14.56 6.26 3.99
CA LEU A 126 -14.53 7.19 2.88
C LEU A 126 -15.66 8.20 3.07
N VAL A 127 -15.33 9.49 3.02
CA VAL A 127 -16.31 10.57 3.07
C VAL A 127 -16.17 11.48 1.85
N GLN A 128 -17.23 12.22 1.55
CA GLN A 128 -17.19 13.42 0.73
C GLN A 128 -17.20 14.63 1.66
N SER A 129 -16.24 15.55 1.52
CA SER A 129 -16.19 16.78 2.32
C SER A 129 -15.33 17.84 1.61
N PRO A 130 -15.95 18.87 0.99
CA PRO A 130 -15.23 19.93 0.28
C PRO A 130 -14.32 20.78 1.17
N GLU A 131 -14.59 20.85 2.46
CA GLU A 131 -13.81 21.65 3.41
C GLU A 131 -12.47 21.00 3.78
N LEU A 132 -12.34 19.69 3.59
CA LEU A 132 -11.14 18.95 3.95
C LEU A 132 -10.17 18.90 2.78
N GLN A 133 -9.23 19.84 2.76
CA GLN A 133 -8.24 19.99 1.70
C GLN A 133 -6.79 19.73 2.16
N GLU A 134 -6.59 19.49 3.46
CA GLU A 134 -5.29 19.21 4.07
C GLU A 134 -5.18 17.75 4.54
N PHE A 135 -3.98 17.18 4.44
CA PHE A 135 -3.63 15.96 5.16
C PHE A 135 -3.42 16.28 6.63
N LEU A 136 -4.20 15.64 7.50
CA LEU A 136 -4.04 15.76 8.95
C LEU A 136 -3.79 14.38 9.53
N ALA A 137 -2.81 14.24 10.42
CA ALA A 137 -2.58 12.98 11.12
C ALA A 137 -1.99 13.18 12.51
N THR A 138 -2.16 12.17 13.35
CA THR A 138 -1.46 12.07 14.64
C THR A 138 -0.36 11.04 14.53
N LYS A 139 0.83 11.37 15.04
CA LYS A 139 1.83 10.35 15.35
C LYS A 139 1.23 9.43 16.42
N PRO A 140 1.16 8.12 16.17
CA PRO A 140 0.76 7.17 17.20
C PRO A 140 1.72 7.25 18.39
N ASP A 141 1.18 7.22 19.60
CA ASP A 141 2.00 6.92 20.79
C ASP A 141 2.47 5.45 20.67
N ASP A 142 3.72 5.14 21.04
CA ASP A 142 4.31 3.80 20.82
C ASP A 142 3.46 2.68 21.45
N ASP A 143 2.79 2.95 22.58
CA ASP A 143 1.88 2.03 23.27
C ASP A 143 0.51 1.87 22.55
N ALA A 144 0.12 2.81 21.68
CA ALA A 144 -1.18 2.84 21.02
C ALA A 144 -1.20 2.09 19.69
N MET A 145 -0.04 1.78 19.10
CA MET A 145 0.05 1.19 17.75
C MET A 145 -0.63 -0.17 17.59
N SER A 146 -0.82 -0.88 18.71
CA SER A 146 -1.37 -2.25 18.75
C SER A 146 -2.81 -2.31 19.22
N ALA A 147 -3.39 -1.21 19.72
CA ALA A 147 -4.64 -1.23 20.48
C ALA A 147 -5.53 -0.01 20.22
N GLY A 148 -5.97 0.18 18.98
CA GLY A 148 -7.11 1.07 18.72
C GLY A 148 -7.16 1.72 17.35
N ALA A 149 -8.06 2.71 17.27
CA ALA A 149 -8.16 3.61 16.13
C ALA A 149 -7.16 4.76 16.28
N HIS A 150 -6.57 5.16 15.16
CA HIS A 150 -5.74 6.36 15.00
C HIS A 150 -6.45 7.36 14.11
N ALA A 151 -5.94 8.59 14.03
CA ALA A 151 -6.45 9.61 13.13
C ALA A 151 -5.45 9.91 12.01
N TYR A 152 -5.91 9.74 10.78
CA TYR A 152 -5.39 10.35 9.58
C TYR A 152 -6.54 10.70 8.64
N ILE A 153 -6.44 11.87 8.00
CA ILE A 153 -7.41 12.46 7.10
C ILE A 153 -6.69 12.73 5.80
N ILE A 154 -7.00 11.99 4.74
CA ILE A 154 -6.30 12.07 3.45
C ILE A 154 -7.29 12.47 2.36
N PRO A 155 -7.40 13.77 2.06
CA PRO A 155 -8.07 14.26 0.86
C PRO A 155 -7.40 13.69 -0.39
N ARG A 156 -8.20 13.28 -1.37
CA ARG A 156 -7.75 12.62 -2.60
C ARG A 156 -8.26 13.36 -3.84
N PRO A 157 -7.55 13.28 -4.97
CA PRO A 157 -8.08 13.78 -6.23
C PRO A 157 -9.31 12.96 -6.64
N GLY A 158 -10.20 13.55 -7.44
CA GLY A 158 -11.35 12.83 -7.95
C GLY A 158 -11.89 13.50 -9.19
N ARG A 159 -11.82 12.78 -10.32
CA ARG A 159 -12.47 13.17 -11.58
C ARG A 159 -13.91 12.68 -11.61
N SER A 160 -14.13 11.48 -11.09
CA SER A 160 -15.44 10.83 -11.03
C SER A 160 -16.28 11.32 -9.84
N LEU A 161 -15.64 11.50 -8.68
CA LEU A 161 -16.25 12.02 -7.48
C LEU A 161 -15.28 12.97 -6.79
N ALA A 162 -15.56 14.27 -6.85
CA ALA A 162 -14.75 15.30 -6.21
C ALA A 162 -14.86 15.25 -4.68
N ASP A 163 -13.88 15.87 -4.03
CA ASP A 163 -13.85 16.10 -2.58
C ASP A 163 -13.95 14.85 -1.72
N THR A 164 -13.35 13.75 -2.20
CA THR A 164 -13.28 12.50 -1.44
C THR A 164 -12.10 12.51 -0.47
N VAL A 165 -12.34 12.01 0.74
CA VAL A 165 -11.39 12.03 1.85
C VAL A 165 -11.38 10.66 2.52
N LEU A 166 -10.19 10.09 2.73
CA LEU A 166 -10.01 8.91 3.58
C LEU A 166 -9.90 9.36 5.03
N LEU A 167 -10.75 8.84 5.89
CA LEU A 167 -10.57 8.88 7.33
C LEU A 167 -10.08 7.52 7.77
N GLY A 168 -8.99 7.46 8.51
CA GLY A 168 -8.57 6.23 9.14
C GLY A 168 -7.80 6.50 10.41
N GLY A 169 -7.33 5.48 11.11
CA GLY A 169 -7.62 4.08 10.83
C GLY A 169 -6.97 3.15 11.84
N THR A 170 -6.96 1.85 11.54
CA THR A 170 -6.31 0.85 12.40
C THR A 170 -5.02 0.29 11.78
N TYR A 171 -4.21 -0.32 12.66
CA TYR A 171 -2.96 -0.99 12.33
C TYR A 171 -2.86 -2.31 13.11
N GLU A 172 -3.65 -3.31 12.71
CA GLU A 172 -3.78 -4.56 13.47
C GLU A 172 -2.94 -5.67 12.81
N VAL A 173 -1.74 -5.89 13.36
CA VAL A 173 -0.77 -6.87 12.86
C VAL A 173 -1.30 -8.29 13.00
N GLY A 174 -1.21 -9.08 11.92
CA GLY A 174 -1.62 -10.49 11.89
C GLY A 174 -3.13 -10.71 11.83
N ASN A 175 -3.94 -9.65 11.92
CA ASN A 175 -5.40 -9.78 11.83
C ASN A 175 -5.85 -9.97 10.37
N TRP A 176 -6.50 -11.09 10.08
CA TRP A 176 -7.06 -11.45 8.78
C TRP A 176 -8.54 -11.10 8.60
N ASP A 177 -9.19 -10.60 9.66
CA ASP A 177 -10.62 -10.34 9.63
C ASP A 177 -10.96 -9.20 8.67
N THR A 178 -11.85 -9.50 7.72
CA THR A 178 -12.36 -8.53 6.74
C THR A 178 -13.73 -7.97 7.12
N SER A 179 -14.27 -8.38 8.26
CA SER A 179 -15.52 -7.86 8.81
C SER A 179 -15.36 -6.41 9.28
N LEU A 180 -16.45 -5.64 9.20
CA LEU A 180 -16.51 -4.26 9.65
C LEU A 180 -16.81 -4.19 11.15
N ASP A 181 -16.02 -3.43 11.91
CA ASP A 181 -16.31 -3.13 13.32
C ASP A 181 -16.87 -1.70 13.46
N MET A 182 -18.14 -1.59 13.86
CA MET A 182 -18.80 -0.28 14.02
C MET A 182 -18.31 0.53 15.23
N ASN A 183 -17.73 -0.10 16.26
CA ASN A 183 -17.07 0.61 17.35
C ASN A 183 -15.80 1.30 16.84
N ILE A 184 -15.00 0.57 16.05
CA ILE A 184 -13.79 1.12 15.41
C ILE A 184 -14.18 2.24 14.44
N ALA A 185 -15.23 2.07 13.64
CA ALA A 185 -15.69 3.12 12.73
C ALA A 185 -16.09 4.40 13.49
N ARG A 186 -16.86 4.27 14.58
CA ARG A 186 -17.18 5.40 15.46
C ARG A 186 -15.92 6.07 15.99
N ALA A 187 -14.99 5.29 16.54
CA ALA A 187 -13.74 5.82 17.09
C ALA A 187 -12.91 6.59 16.06
N ILE A 188 -12.74 6.05 14.83
CA ILE A 188 -12.06 6.72 13.72
C ILE A 188 -12.73 8.07 13.43
N PHE A 189 -14.06 8.08 13.27
CA PHE A 189 -14.79 9.29 12.95
C PHE A 189 -14.67 10.35 14.06
N TYR A 190 -14.80 9.93 15.33
CA TYR A 190 -14.65 10.83 16.47
C TYR A 190 -13.26 11.46 16.51
N LEU A 191 -12.19 10.64 16.44
CA LEU A 191 -10.80 11.11 16.47
C LEU A 191 -10.48 12.04 15.30
N CYS A 192 -10.92 11.70 14.09
CA CYS A 192 -10.74 12.58 12.92
C CYS A 192 -11.49 13.90 13.10
N SER A 193 -12.67 13.89 13.71
CA SER A 193 -13.45 15.11 13.96
C SER A 193 -12.80 16.04 14.99
N GLU A 194 -11.99 15.52 15.92
CA GLU A 194 -11.22 16.37 16.84
C GLU A 194 -10.12 17.15 16.09
N LEU A 195 -9.51 16.55 15.07
CA LEU A 195 -8.54 17.24 14.20
C LEU A 195 -9.21 18.17 13.19
N ALA A 196 -10.40 17.81 12.72
CA ALA A 196 -11.14 18.55 11.70
C ALA A 196 -12.63 18.66 12.07
N PRO A 197 -13.01 19.68 12.87
CA PRO A 197 -14.38 19.85 13.36
C PRO A 197 -15.45 19.97 12.26
N SER A 198 -15.07 20.39 11.05
CA SER A 198 -15.96 20.44 9.88
C SER A 198 -16.59 19.08 9.53
N LEU A 199 -15.98 17.97 9.94
CA LEU A 199 -16.57 16.63 9.80
C LEU A 199 -17.94 16.49 10.49
N ARG A 200 -18.16 17.20 11.62
CA ARG A 200 -19.44 17.17 12.36
C ARG A 200 -20.34 18.37 12.06
N ASN A 201 -19.72 19.52 11.78
CA ASN A 201 -20.43 20.79 11.74
C ASN A 201 -20.89 21.19 10.33
N SER A 202 -20.38 20.51 9.29
CA SER A 202 -20.75 20.75 7.90
C SER A 202 -21.90 19.84 7.47
N ASP A 203 -22.92 20.42 6.85
CA ASP A 203 -24.00 19.69 6.17
C ASP A 203 -23.55 19.05 4.85
N GLN A 204 -22.35 19.40 4.36
CA GLN A 204 -21.76 18.88 3.13
C GLN A 204 -20.98 17.58 3.34
N THR A 205 -20.64 17.24 4.59
CA THR A 205 -19.91 16.01 4.90
C THR A 205 -20.83 14.80 4.78
N LYS A 206 -20.52 13.87 3.88
CA LYS A 206 -21.30 12.64 3.64
C LYS A 206 -20.42 11.40 3.76
N ILE A 207 -20.82 10.43 4.57
CA ILE A 207 -20.17 9.11 4.58
C ILE A 207 -20.53 8.37 3.29
N LEU A 208 -19.53 7.96 2.53
CA LEU A 208 -19.67 7.26 1.27
C LEU A 208 -19.50 5.75 1.43
N ALA A 209 -18.54 5.32 2.26
CA ALA A 209 -18.27 3.90 2.49
C ALA A 209 -17.50 3.65 3.79
N HIS A 210 -17.65 2.44 4.32
CA HIS A 210 -16.75 1.88 5.32
C HIS A 210 -15.90 0.80 4.65
N ASN A 211 -14.59 0.80 4.89
CA ASN A 211 -13.65 -0.09 4.21
C ASN A 211 -12.77 -0.83 5.22
N VAL A 212 -12.50 -2.10 4.94
CA VAL A 212 -11.50 -2.92 5.64
C VAL A 212 -10.56 -3.48 4.59
N GLY A 213 -9.25 -3.29 4.79
CA GLY A 213 -8.22 -3.78 3.89
C GLY A 213 -7.08 -4.43 4.66
N LEU A 214 -6.40 -5.38 4.02
CA LEU A 214 -5.26 -6.09 4.58
C LEU A 214 -3.98 -5.57 3.91
N ARG A 215 -3.14 -4.85 4.66
CA ARG A 215 -1.85 -4.40 4.15
C ARG A 215 -0.91 -5.61 4.05
N PRO A 216 -0.25 -5.85 2.92
CA PRO A 216 0.59 -7.04 2.70
C PRO A 216 2.00 -6.83 3.26
N ALA A 217 2.20 -7.02 4.56
CA ALA A 217 3.50 -6.86 5.21
C ALA A 217 4.29 -8.17 5.24
N ARG A 218 5.59 -8.07 5.48
CA ARG A 218 6.50 -9.22 5.53
C ARG A 218 7.55 -9.04 6.61
N GLU A 219 7.83 -10.09 7.38
CA GLU A 219 8.93 -10.09 8.36
C GLU A 219 10.27 -9.94 7.65
N GLY A 220 11.13 -9.07 8.17
CA GLY A 220 12.38 -8.68 7.51
C GLY A 220 12.20 -7.67 6.37
N GLY A 221 10.98 -7.16 6.14
CA GLY A 221 10.69 -6.14 5.14
C GLY A 221 10.37 -6.71 3.74
N PRO A 222 10.19 -5.81 2.76
CA PRO A 222 9.84 -6.19 1.39
C PRO A 222 10.87 -7.13 0.76
N ARG A 223 10.40 -8.05 -0.07
CA ARG A 223 11.25 -8.94 -0.87
C ARG A 223 11.33 -8.38 -2.29
N VAL A 224 12.52 -7.91 -2.67
CA VAL A 224 12.86 -7.41 -4.01
C VAL A 224 14.16 -8.06 -4.47
N GLU A 225 14.06 -9.20 -5.15
CA GLU A 225 15.24 -10.01 -5.53
C GLU A 225 14.92 -10.97 -6.69
N ALA A 226 15.97 -11.46 -7.36
CA ALA A 226 15.88 -12.49 -8.37
C ALA A 226 16.03 -13.91 -7.77
N GLU A 227 15.30 -14.85 -8.34
CA GLU A 227 15.36 -16.28 -8.02
C GLU A 227 15.29 -17.12 -9.32
N ILE A 228 15.99 -18.25 -9.36
CA ILE A 228 15.82 -19.28 -10.39
C ILE A 228 15.10 -20.47 -9.75
N VAL A 229 13.83 -20.64 -10.09
CA VAL A 229 13.00 -21.75 -9.60
C VAL A 229 13.19 -22.94 -10.53
N GLN A 230 13.51 -24.12 -9.97
CA GLN A 230 13.66 -25.37 -10.72
C GLN A 230 12.37 -26.19 -10.69
N PHE A 231 12.13 -26.94 -11.77
CA PHE A 231 10.97 -27.81 -11.96
C PHE A 231 11.40 -29.24 -12.30
N PRO A 232 10.58 -30.27 -11.98
CA PRO A 232 9.37 -30.17 -11.16
C PRO A 232 9.71 -29.62 -9.76
N LEU A 233 8.78 -28.89 -9.16
CA LEU A 233 9.02 -28.32 -7.82
C LEU A 233 9.33 -29.47 -6.86
N ARG A 234 10.37 -29.31 -6.05
CA ARG A 234 10.78 -30.29 -5.04
C ARG A 234 10.74 -29.62 -3.67
N GLY A 235 9.92 -30.14 -2.76
CA GLY A 235 9.73 -29.56 -1.43
C GLY A 235 8.57 -30.22 -0.70
N GLU A 236 8.39 -29.91 0.59
CA GLU A 236 7.37 -30.58 1.42
C GLU A 236 5.94 -30.51 0.86
N ASN A 237 5.64 -29.47 0.09
CA ASN A 237 4.31 -29.23 -0.49
C ASN A 237 4.20 -29.59 -1.98
N ASP A 238 5.21 -30.22 -2.59
CA ASP A 238 5.13 -30.67 -3.99
C ASP A 238 4.03 -31.73 -4.20
N VAL A 239 3.78 -32.56 -3.19
CA VAL A 239 2.68 -33.53 -3.14
C VAL A 239 1.28 -32.88 -3.21
N LEU A 240 1.17 -31.57 -2.94
CA LEU A 240 -0.08 -30.82 -2.99
C LEU A 240 -0.34 -30.19 -4.36
N ILE A 241 0.60 -30.29 -5.31
CA ILE A 241 0.41 -29.74 -6.65
C ILE A 241 -0.69 -30.56 -7.36
N PRO A 242 -1.73 -29.90 -7.91
CA PRO A 242 -2.77 -30.61 -8.63
C PRO A 242 -2.18 -31.44 -9.78
N TRP A 243 -2.58 -32.71 -9.87
CA TRP A 243 -2.04 -33.68 -10.83
C TRP A 243 -2.16 -33.26 -12.31
N ASN A 244 -3.12 -32.38 -12.62
CA ASN A 244 -3.37 -31.85 -13.96
C ASN A 244 -2.63 -30.53 -14.25
N THR A 245 -1.81 -30.08 -13.30
CA THR A 245 -1.06 -28.83 -13.36
C THR A 245 0.43 -29.06 -13.62
N THR A 246 0.94 -30.24 -13.27
CA THR A 246 2.36 -30.60 -13.37
C THR A 246 2.74 -31.13 -14.74
N SER A 247 3.85 -30.61 -15.27
CA SER A 247 4.64 -31.30 -16.28
C SER A 247 5.82 -31.95 -15.56
N LEU A 248 6.00 -33.26 -15.70
CA LEU A 248 7.18 -33.96 -15.17
C LEU A 248 8.48 -33.54 -15.88
N GLU A 249 8.39 -32.66 -16.88
CA GLU A 249 9.55 -32.13 -17.60
C GLU A 249 10.37 -31.19 -16.72
N GLU A 250 11.65 -31.54 -16.59
CA GLU A 250 12.63 -30.69 -15.93
C GLU A 250 12.72 -29.32 -16.59
N GLY A 251 12.95 -28.30 -15.79
CA GLY A 251 13.10 -26.95 -16.31
C GLY A 251 13.42 -25.93 -15.24
N LYS A 252 13.55 -24.68 -15.67
CA LYS A 252 13.77 -23.55 -14.77
C LYS A 252 12.94 -22.35 -15.19
N MET A 253 12.55 -21.54 -14.22
CA MET A 253 11.90 -20.26 -14.44
C MET A 253 12.66 -19.17 -13.69
N ARG A 254 12.88 -18.05 -14.37
CA ARG A 254 13.45 -16.83 -13.78
C ARG A 254 12.32 -16.06 -13.12
N VAL A 255 12.47 -15.74 -11.85
CA VAL A 255 11.48 -15.01 -11.08
C VAL A 255 12.14 -13.78 -10.46
N VAL A 256 11.46 -12.64 -10.52
CA VAL A 256 11.81 -11.45 -9.73
C VAL A 256 10.68 -11.22 -8.74
N HIS A 257 10.97 -11.36 -7.46
CA HIS A 257 10.00 -11.10 -6.40
C HIS A 257 9.91 -9.59 -6.14
N ALA A 258 8.69 -9.09 -5.95
CA ALA A 258 8.42 -7.70 -5.59
C ALA A 258 7.14 -7.62 -4.75
N TYR A 259 7.24 -7.94 -3.45
CA TYR A 259 6.09 -7.95 -2.54
C TYR A 259 6.48 -7.67 -1.08
N GLY A 260 5.48 -7.53 -0.20
CA GLY A 260 5.72 -7.35 1.24
C GLY A 260 5.84 -5.89 1.68
N PHE A 261 5.31 -4.94 0.91
CA PHE A 261 5.46 -3.50 1.15
C PHE A 261 4.60 -2.93 2.30
N GLY A 262 3.79 -3.75 2.96
CA GLY A 262 2.94 -3.34 4.07
C GLY A 262 2.06 -2.14 3.70
N GLY A 263 2.08 -1.10 4.53
CA GLY A 263 1.31 0.14 4.31
C GLY A 263 1.91 1.12 3.30
N ALA A 264 3.11 0.86 2.77
CA ALA A 264 3.87 1.82 1.99
C ALA A 264 3.84 1.57 0.46
N GLY A 265 3.05 0.60 -0.02
CA GLY A 265 3.10 0.16 -1.42
C GLY A 265 2.94 1.27 -2.47
N TYR A 266 2.08 2.26 -2.23
CA TYR A 266 1.92 3.39 -3.17
C TYR A 266 3.13 4.33 -3.17
N GLN A 267 3.60 4.75 -2.00
CA GLN A 267 4.68 5.72 -1.88
C GLN A 267 6.05 5.18 -2.31
N THR A 268 6.23 3.85 -2.31
CA THR A 268 7.47 3.20 -2.79
C THR A 268 7.34 2.63 -4.20
N SER A 269 6.14 2.64 -4.81
CA SER A 269 5.85 1.88 -6.03
C SER A 269 6.80 2.16 -7.19
N TRP A 270 7.16 3.42 -7.45
CA TRP A 270 8.00 3.78 -8.59
C TRP A 270 9.46 3.40 -8.38
N GLY A 271 10.01 3.65 -7.19
CA GLY A 271 11.38 3.23 -6.87
C GLY A 271 11.53 1.71 -6.92
N VAL A 272 10.56 0.97 -6.37
CA VAL A 272 10.55 -0.50 -6.46
C VAL A 272 10.45 -0.98 -7.91
N ALA A 273 9.66 -0.32 -8.76
CA ALA A 273 9.57 -0.68 -10.17
C ALA A 273 10.92 -0.44 -10.90
N GLU A 274 11.66 0.60 -10.54
CA GLU A 274 13.01 0.85 -11.05
C GLU A 274 14.00 -0.23 -10.60
N ASP A 275 13.96 -0.65 -9.33
CA ASP A 275 14.79 -1.74 -8.81
C ASP A 275 14.50 -3.07 -9.51
N VAL A 276 13.21 -3.41 -9.69
CA VAL A 276 12.79 -4.61 -10.43
C VAL A 276 13.29 -4.57 -11.87
N MET A 277 13.22 -3.41 -12.53
CA MET A 277 13.73 -3.24 -13.89
C MET A 277 15.27 -3.37 -13.96
N ALA A 278 15.99 -2.90 -12.94
CA ALA A 278 17.44 -3.10 -12.86
C ALA A 278 17.79 -4.58 -12.76
N ILE A 279 17.12 -5.31 -11.86
CA ILE A 279 17.29 -6.77 -11.70
C ILE A 279 16.99 -7.50 -13.01
N ILE A 280 15.89 -7.17 -13.69
CA ILE A 280 15.54 -7.79 -14.98
C ILE A 280 16.65 -7.60 -16.02
N LYS A 281 17.22 -6.39 -16.11
CA LYS A 281 18.32 -6.09 -17.05
C LYS A 281 19.57 -6.91 -16.72
N GLU A 282 19.93 -7.04 -15.46
CA GLU A 282 21.06 -7.87 -15.02
C GLU A 282 20.84 -9.35 -15.37
N MET A 283 19.63 -9.87 -15.12
CA MET A 283 19.28 -11.25 -15.47
C MET A 283 19.36 -11.49 -16.98
N GLN A 284 18.95 -10.52 -17.80
CA GLN A 284 19.04 -10.59 -19.25
C GLN A 284 20.49 -10.50 -19.77
N ALA A 285 21.34 -9.68 -19.14
CA ALA A 285 22.74 -9.57 -19.51
C ALA A 285 23.50 -10.89 -19.30
N CYS A 286 23.19 -11.64 -18.23
CA CYS A 286 23.75 -12.97 -17.97
C CYS A 286 23.25 -14.06 -18.95
N MET A 287 22.35 -13.75 -19.88
CA MET A 287 21.85 -14.70 -20.90
C MET A 287 22.56 -14.58 -22.25
N GLN A 288 23.32 -13.51 -22.48
CA GLN A 288 24.10 -13.28 -23.69
C GLN A 288 25.53 -13.81 -23.51
#